data_AF-A0AAV2F229-F1
#
_entry.id   AF-A0AAV2F229-F1
#
_cell.length_a   1.000
_cell.length_b   1.000
_cell.length_c   1.000
_cell.angle_alpha   90.00
_cell.angle_beta   90.00
_cell.angle_gamma   90.00
#
_symmetry.space_group_name_H-M   'P 1'
#
loop_
_entity.id
_entity.type
_entity.pdbx_description
1 polymer ?
#
loop_
_entity_poly.entity_id
_entity_poly.type
_entity_poly.pdbx_seq_one_letter_code
_entity_poly.pdbx_strand_id
1 'polypeptide(L)'
;MLRCASHFPEMTEEFADKNLESRAESYLTHVVLTSIPNSIAVLHTCDTLISSPEEITNLVPRLINSIANNACKEQLASGLPKLNHTYPSKLPIPTSDPNTPSNWWGKSLVVLSLDFFHRVLTTVKSKGLKQDVISNILINYAHNSL
;
A
#
# COMPACT_ATOMS: atom_id res chain seq x y z
N MET A 1 4.22 3.22 18.43
CA MET A 1 5.40 2.90 19.26
C MET A 1 6.59 3.80 18.96
N LEU A 2 7.21 3.75 17.77
CA LEU A 2 8.39 4.60 17.45
C LEU A 2 8.11 6.11 17.44
N ARG A 3 6.99 6.56 16.85
CA ARG A 3 6.55 7.97 16.92
C ARG A 3 6.09 8.39 18.32
N CYS A 4 5.42 7.49 19.04
CA CYS A 4 4.99 7.74 20.43
C CYS A 4 6.20 7.87 21.38
N ALA A 5 7.28 7.09 21.15
CA ALA A 5 8.51 7.16 21.94
C ALA A 5 9.38 8.37 21.59
N SER A 6 9.32 8.86 20.34
CA SER A 6 10.04 10.09 19.94
C SER A 6 9.41 11.38 20.47
N HIS A 7 8.19 11.31 21.03
CA HIS A 7 7.52 12.46 21.67
C HIS A 7 7.82 12.59 23.17
N PHE A 8 8.58 11.67 23.77
CA PHE A 8 9.04 11.82 25.15
C PHE A 8 10.24 12.80 25.20
N PRO A 9 10.22 13.83 26.06
CA PRO A 9 10.94 15.07 25.87
C PRO A 9 12.42 15.06 26.35
N GLU A 10 13.19 14.05 25.95
CA GLU A 10 14.64 13.98 26.15
C GLU A 10 15.43 13.59 24.87
N MET A 11 14.82 13.68 23.69
CA MET A 11 15.52 13.51 22.41
C MET A 11 15.79 14.86 21.73
N THR A 12 16.75 15.62 22.27
CA THR A 12 17.31 16.82 21.63
C THR A 12 18.39 16.47 20.60
N GLU A 13 18.60 17.33 19.59
CA GLU A 13 19.62 17.19 18.54
C GLU A 13 21.07 17.10 19.08
N GLU A 14 21.30 17.30 20.37
CA GLU A 14 22.61 17.25 21.01
C GLU A 14 23.15 15.82 21.19
N PHE A 15 22.35 14.76 21.00
CA PHE A 15 22.75 13.40 21.38
C PHE A 15 22.91 12.38 20.24
N ALA A 16 22.34 12.58 19.05
CA ALA A 16 22.57 11.70 17.91
C ALA A 16 22.18 12.33 16.55
N ASP A 17 23.01 12.10 15.54
CA ASP A 17 22.79 12.60 14.17
C ASP A 17 21.49 12.00 13.59
N LYS A 18 20.46 12.85 13.46
CA LYS A 18 19.05 12.57 13.03
C LYS A 18 18.16 11.93 14.12
N ASN A 19 17.33 12.77 14.74
CA ASN A 19 16.26 12.44 15.70
C ASN A 19 15.42 11.22 15.25
N LEU A 20 15.06 10.33 16.19
CA LEU A 20 14.20 9.16 15.98
C LEU A 20 12.90 9.48 15.24
N GLU A 21 12.32 10.65 15.51
CA GLU A 21 11.13 11.15 14.81
C GLU A 21 11.40 11.33 13.31
N SER A 22 12.50 12.02 12.96
CA SER A 22 12.90 12.26 11.57
C SER A 22 13.20 10.95 10.82
N ARG A 23 13.80 9.98 11.51
CA ARG A 23 14.12 8.66 10.96
C ARG A 23 12.86 7.83 10.75
N ALA A 24 11.92 7.86 11.69
CA ALA A 24 10.63 7.20 11.57
C ALA A 24 9.81 7.79 10.41
N GLU A 25 9.81 9.12 10.26
CA GLU A 25 9.10 9.79 9.18
C GLU A 25 9.74 9.52 7.81
N SER A 26 11.07 9.49 7.73
CA SER A 26 11.80 9.12 6.53
C SER A 26 11.49 7.68 6.10
N TYR A 27 11.49 6.73 7.05
CA TYR A 27 11.11 5.34 6.78
C TYR A 27 9.66 5.22 6.30
N LEU A 28 8.73 5.91 6.97
CA LEU A 28 7.33 5.93 6.55
C LEU A 28 7.19 6.45 5.11
N THR A 29 7.83 7.57 4.79
CA THR A 29 7.71 8.23 3.49
C THR A 29 8.35 7.44 2.36
N HIS A 30 9.55 6.89 2.58
CA HIS A 30 10.35 6.30 1.51
C HIS A 30 10.22 4.77 1.40
N VAL A 31 9.80 4.08 2.45
CA VAL A 31 9.72 2.60 2.48
C VAL A 31 8.27 2.11 2.57
N VAL A 32 7.47 2.71 3.44
CA VAL A 32 6.09 2.27 3.65
C VAL A 32 5.18 2.83 2.55
N LEU A 33 5.13 4.16 2.39
CA LEU A 33 4.21 4.84 1.48
C LEU A 33 4.55 4.67 -0.01
N THR A 34 5.69 4.07 -0.35
CA THR A 34 6.09 3.74 -1.73
C THR A 34 5.72 2.30 -2.12
N SER A 35 5.28 1.48 -1.15
CA SER A 35 5.04 0.05 -1.32
C SER A 35 3.64 -0.32 -0.87
N ILE A 36 2.83 -0.86 -1.78
CA ILE A 36 1.48 -1.35 -1.47
C ILE A 36 1.49 -2.39 -0.32
N PRO A 37 2.32 -3.46 -0.35
CA PRO A 37 2.29 -4.48 0.69
C PRO A 37 2.74 -3.94 2.05
N ASN A 38 3.73 -3.04 2.09
CA ASN A 38 4.15 -2.40 3.34
C ASN A 38 3.04 -1.51 3.90
N SER A 39 2.37 -0.73 3.03
CA SER A 39 1.25 0.12 3.45
C SER A 39 0.06 -0.69 3.97
N ILE A 40 -0.27 -1.82 3.35
CA ILE A 40 -1.30 -2.75 3.83
C ILE A 40 -0.91 -3.35 5.18
N ALA A 41 0.34 -3.80 5.34
CA ALA A 41 0.81 -4.37 6.59
C ALA A 41 0.73 -3.36 7.75
N VAL A 42 1.17 -2.12 7.54
CA VAL A 42 1.06 -1.07 8.57
C VAL A 42 -0.42 -0.75 8.84
N LEU A 43 -1.26 -0.65 7.81
CA LEU A 43 -2.69 -0.40 7.99
C LEU A 43 -3.39 -1.51 8.79
N HIS A 44 -3.05 -2.78 8.56
CA HIS A 44 -3.53 -3.91 9.36
C HIS A 44 -3.09 -3.80 10.82
N THR A 45 -1.82 -3.45 11.08
CA THR A 45 -1.36 -3.26 12.47
C THR A 45 -2.08 -2.14 13.20
N CYS A 46 -2.53 -1.09 12.47
CA CYS A 46 -3.34 -0.01 13.05
C CYS A 46 -4.68 -0.50 13.60
N ASP A 47 -5.22 -1.61 13.09
CA ASP A 47 -6.45 -2.23 13.60
C ASP A 47 -6.24 -2.85 14.99
N THR A 48 -5.04 -3.39 15.23
CA THR A 48 -4.72 -4.19 16.42
C THR A 48 -4.06 -3.43 17.57
N LEU A 49 -3.37 -2.31 17.32
CA LEU A 49 -2.34 -1.80 18.23
C LEU A 49 -2.57 -0.41 18.84
N ILE A 50 -3.73 0.24 18.69
CA ILE A 50 -3.77 1.70 18.92
C ILE A 50 -4.84 2.15 19.92
N SER A 51 -4.35 2.77 21.01
CA SER A 51 -5.12 3.41 22.09
C SER A 51 -5.23 4.95 21.97
N SER A 52 -4.66 5.59 20.93
CA SER A 52 -4.68 7.07 20.75
C SER A 52 -5.32 7.50 19.41
N PRO A 53 -6.39 8.33 19.41
CA PRO A 53 -7.10 8.78 18.20
C PRO A 53 -6.32 9.75 17.28
N GLU A 54 -5.36 10.52 17.82
CA GLU A 54 -4.72 11.62 17.09
C GLU A 54 -3.69 11.13 16.06
N GLU A 55 -2.90 10.10 16.40
CA GLU A 55 -1.94 9.49 15.47
C GLU A 55 -2.64 8.72 14.33
N ILE A 56 -3.82 8.13 14.60
CA ILE A 56 -4.66 7.45 13.60
C ILE A 56 -5.13 8.43 12.53
N THR A 57 -5.53 9.63 12.96
CA THR A 57 -6.21 10.59 12.09
C THR A 57 -5.31 11.03 10.93
N ASN A 58 -4.01 11.15 11.13
CA ASN A 58 -3.08 11.58 10.09
C ASN A 58 -2.41 10.42 9.33
N LEU A 59 -2.16 9.26 9.96
CA LEU A 59 -1.45 8.16 9.33
C LEU A 59 -2.33 7.32 8.39
N VAL A 60 -3.54 6.96 8.82
CA VAL A 60 -4.43 6.08 8.06
C VAL A 60 -4.79 6.67 6.68
N PRO A 61 -5.17 7.96 6.55
CA PRO A 61 -5.43 8.55 5.23
C PRO A 61 -4.19 8.57 4.33
N ARG A 62 -2.98 8.72 4.89
CA ARG A 62 -1.73 8.67 4.11
C ARG A 62 -1.48 7.27 3.54
N LEU A 63 -1.67 6.22 4.35
CA LEU A 63 -1.55 4.82 3.92
C LEU A 63 -2.56 4.47 2.82
N ILE A 64 -3.83 4.85 3.01
CA ILE A 64 -4.90 4.60 2.02
C ILE A 64 -4.59 5.33 0.70
N ASN A 65 -4.19 6.59 0.76
CA ASN A 65 -3.80 7.35 -0.43
C ASN A 65 -2.56 6.77 -1.11
N SER A 66 -1.58 6.28 -0.34
CA SER A 66 -0.41 5.60 -0.87
C SER A 66 -0.79 4.34 -1.64
N ILE A 67 -1.60 3.46 -1.04
CA ILE A 67 -2.10 2.24 -1.70
C ILE A 67 -2.77 2.61 -3.03
N ALA A 68 -3.66 3.60 -3.02
CA ALA A 68 -4.37 4.02 -4.22
C ALA A 68 -3.44 4.62 -5.29
N ASN A 69 -2.53 5.50 -4.91
CA ASN A 69 -1.59 6.10 -5.86
C ASN A 69 -0.65 5.04 -6.47
N ASN A 70 -0.16 4.09 -5.67
CA ASN A 70 0.73 3.04 -6.15
C ASN A 70 -0.02 2.02 -7.04
N ALA A 71 -1.26 1.66 -6.69
CA ALA A 71 -2.11 0.83 -7.53
C ALA A 71 -2.38 1.48 -8.91
N CYS A 72 -2.68 2.78 -8.93
CA CYS A 72 -2.87 3.53 -10.17
C CYS A 72 -1.57 3.61 -10.99
N LYS A 73 -0.41 3.79 -10.35
CA LYS A 73 0.90 3.74 -11.04
C LYS A 73 1.15 2.39 -11.69
N GLU A 74 0.90 1.29 -10.98
CA GLU A 74 1.04 -0.08 -11.53
C GLU A 74 0.08 -0.29 -12.72
N GLN A 75 -1.16 0.17 -12.61
CA GLN A 75 -2.13 0.11 -13.71
C GLN A 75 -1.62 0.86 -14.95
N LEU A 76 -1.10 2.08 -14.78
CA LEU A 76 -0.56 2.87 -15.89
C LEU A 76 0.67 2.22 -16.52
N ALA A 77 1.57 1.67 -15.69
CA ALA A 77 2.74 0.94 -16.16
C ALA A 77 2.36 -0.32 -16.97
N SER A 78 1.27 -1.00 -16.58
CA SER A 78 0.75 -2.18 -17.30
C SER A 78 0.08 -1.83 -18.64
N GLY A 79 -0.37 -0.59 -18.82
CA GLY A 79 -1.04 -0.11 -20.04
C GLY A 79 -0.10 0.43 -21.12
N LEU A 80 1.20 0.58 -20.82
CA LEU A 80 2.19 0.98 -21.81
C LEU A 80 2.58 -0.24 -22.67
N PRO A 81 2.49 -0.17 -24.01
CA PRO A 81 3.05 -1.22 -24.85
C PRO A 81 4.54 -1.29 -24.56
N LYS A 82 5.01 -2.45 -24.10
CA LYS A 82 6.44 -2.73 -23.92
C LYS A 82 7.11 -2.57 -25.30
N LEU A 83 7.76 -1.44 -25.56
CA LEU A 83 8.53 -1.18 -26.79
C LEU A 83 9.82 -2.03 -26.89
N ASN A 84 9.86 -3.20 -26.28
CA ASN A 84 10.99 -4.13 -26.34
C ASN A 84 10.72 -5.23 -27.38
N HIS A 85 10.65 -4.83 -28.64
CA HIS A 85 10.81 -5.73 -29.78
C HIS A 85 12.22 -5.56 -30.38
N THR A 86 13.23 -6.02 -29.64
CA THR A 86 14.49 -6.43 -30.26
C THR A 86 15.01 -7.62 -29.47
N TYR A 87 15.31 -8.71 -30.19
CA TYR A 87 15.82 -10.02 -29.74
C TYR A 87 14.78 -11.13 -29.46
N PRO A 88 14.60 -12.09 -30.40
CA PRO A 88 13.89 -13.32 -30.13
C PRO A 88 14.88 -14.31 -29.48
N SER A 89 14.87 -14.42 -28.16
CA SER A 89 15.49 -15.55 -27.49
C SER A 89 14.44 -16.40 -26.79
N LYS A 90 14.47 -17.67 -27.12
CA LYS A 90 13.52 -18.74 -26.85
C LYS A 90 13.37 -19.00 -25.34
N LEU A 91 12.13 -19.09 -24.85
CA LEU A 91 11.54 -20.28 -24.17
C LEU A 91 10.12 -19.92 -23.67
N PRO A 92 9.06 -20.70 -23.97
CA PRO A 92 7.76 -20.51 -23.36
C PRO A 92 7.74 -21.15 -21.98
N ILE A 93 7.81 -20.33 -20.93
CA ILE A 93 7.42 -20.74 -19.58
C ILE A 93 5.91 -20.46 -19.47
N PRO A 94 5.05 -21.46 -19.18
CA PRO A 94 3.61 -21.25 -19.09
C PRO A 94 3.26 -20.70 -17.70
N THR A 95 3.54 -19.42 -17.45
CA THR A 95 3.01 -18.76 -16.24
C THR A 95 2.67 -17.32 -16.54
N SER A 96 1.38 -17.01 -16.41
CA SER A 96 0.68 -15.72 -16.56
C SER A 96 0.47 -15.21 -17.99
N ASP A 97 -0.81 -15.17 -18.37
CA ASP A 97 -1.34 -14.44 -19.52
C ASP A 97 -0.82 -12.99 -19.49
N PRO A 98 -0.16 -12.49 -20.56
CA PRO A 98 0.32 -11.11 -20.64
C PRO A 98 -0.81 -10.07 -20.55
N ASN A 99 -2.09 -10.49 -20.62
CA ASN A 99 -3.27 -9.63 -20.54
C ASN A 99 -3.89 -9.52 -19.13
N THR A 100 -3.36 -10.20 -18.10
CA THR A 100 -3.87 -10.03 -16.74
C THR A 100 -3.10 -8.90 -16.04
N PRO A 101 -3.65 -7.67 -15.91
CA PRO A 101 -3.03 -6.66 -15.07
C PRO A 101 -2.94 -7.23 -13.66
N SER A 102 -1.71 -7.38 -13.18
CA SER A 102 -1.37 -8.06 -11.94
C SER A 102 -2.13 -7.44 -10.76
N ASN A 103 -3.27 -8.04 -10.39
CA ASN A 103 -4.08 -7.68 -9.23
C ASN A 103 -3.57 -8.35 -7.95
N TRP A 104 -2.28 -8.69 -7.92
CA TRP A 104 -1.61 -9.40 -6.84
C TRP A 104 -1.85 -8.74 -5.48
N TRP A 105 -1.82 -7.41 -5.44
CA TRP A 105 -2.04 -6.62 -4.22
C TRP A 105 -3.49 -6.65 -3.73
N GLY A 106 -4.46 -6.88 -4.64
CA GLY A 106 -5.87 -7.03 -4.30
C GLY A 106 -6.12 -8.22 -3.38
N LYS A 107 -5.33 -9.28 -3.51
CA LYS A 107 -5.39 -10.45 -2.62
C LYS A 107 -4.95 -10.13 -1.20
N SER A 108 -3.97 -9.24 -1.05
CA SER A 108 -3.45 -8.83 0.25
C SER A 108 -4.44 -7.99 1.05
N LEU A 109 -5.50 -7.45 0.44
CA LEU A 109 -6.50 -6.65 1.16
C LEU A 109 -7.41 -7.46 2.09
N VAL A 110 -7.46 -8.80 1.94
CA VAL A 110 -8.31 -9.68 2.77
C VAL A 110 -7.98 -9.62 4.25
N VAL A 111 -6.76 -9.23 4.60
CA VAL A 111 -6.31 -9.09 6.00
C VAL A 111 -6.89 -7.84 6.68
N LEU A 112 -7.42 -6.89 5.92
CA LEU A 112 -7.96 -5.64 6.47
C LEU A 112 -9.38 -5.84 6.99
N SER A 113 -9.71 -5.15 8.09
CA SER A 113 -11.09 -5.04 8.56
C SER A 113 -11.99 -4.39 7.51
N LEU A 114 -13.30 -4.65 7.60
CA LEU A 114 -14.28 -4.17 6.61
C LEU A 114 -14.24 -2.65 6.44
N ASP A 115 -14.00 -1.88 7.51
CA ASP A 115 -13.86 -0.42 7.45
C ASP A 115 -12.67 -0.01 6.58
N PHE A 116 -11.48 -0.53 6.88
CA PHE A 116 -10.28 -0.19 6.13
C PHE A 116 -10.35 -0.67 4.68
N PHE A 117 -10.87 -1.88 4.45
CA PHE A 117 -11.13 -2.38 3.11
C PHE A 117 -12.04 -1.44 2.33
N HIS A 118 -13.18 -1.06 2.89
CA HIS A 118 -14.13 -0.15 2.25
C HIS A 118 -13.47 1.19 1.91
N ARG A 119 -12.73 1.80 2.84
CA ARG A 119 -12.04 3.08 2.62
C ARG A 119 -10.95 2.99 1.55
N VAL A 120 -10.19 1.89 1.49
CA VAL A 120 -9.24 1.62 0.41
C VAL A 120 -9.98 1.50 -0.91
N LEU A 121 -11.04 0.70 -0.97
CA LEU A 121 -11.84 0.46 -2.18
C LEU A 121 -12.45 1.76 -2.74
N THR A 122 -13.04 2.60 -1.88
CA THR A 122 -13.58 3.91 -2.28
C THR A 122 -12.50 4.82 -2.84
N THR A 123 -11.31 4.82 -2.23
CA THR A 123 -10.20 5.69 -2.64
C THR A 123 -9.56 5.24 -3.94
N VAL A 124 -9.33 3.93 -4.14
CA VAL A 124 -8.82 3.42 -5.42
C VAL A 124 -9.81 3.68 -6.56
N LYS A 125 -11.11 3.58 -6.27
CA LYS A 125 -12.18 3.91 -7.22
C LYS A 125 -12.17 5.39 -7.61
N SER A 126 -12.03 6.30 -6.65
CA SER A 126 -11.98 7.75 -6.94
C SER A 126 -10.71 8.16 -7.70
N LYS A 127 -9.64 7.37 -7.60
CA LYS A 127 -8.36 7.58 -8.32
C LYS A 127 -8.35 7.01 -9.75
N GLY A 128 -9.45 6.41 -10.21
CA GLY A 128 -9.56 5.93 -11.60
C GLY A 128 -8.99 4.54 -11.84
N LEU A 129 -8.97 3.68 -10.81
CA LEU A 129 -8.71 2.26 -11.01
C LEU A 129 -9.82 1.65 -11.90
N LYS A 130 -9.45 0.79 -12.85
CA LYS A 130 -10.42 0.20 -13.80
C LYS A 130 -11.48 -0.66 -13.08
N GLN A 131 -12.70 -0.68 -13.63
CA GLN A 131 -13.86 -1.34 -13.00
C GLN A 131 -13.70 -2.87 -12.88
N ASP A 132 -13.02 -3.51 -13.83
CA ASP A 132 -12.69 -4.94 -13.80
C ASP A 132 -11.77 -5.26 -12.62
N VAL A 133 -10.75 -4.42 -12.37
CA VAL A 133 -9.85 -4.58 -11.23
C VAL A 133 -10.60 -4.40 -9.91
N ILE A 134 -11.44 -3.37 -9.81
CA ILE A 134 -12.29 -3.13 -8.62
C ILE A 134 -13.20 -4.34 -8.35
N SER A 135 -13.84 -4.87 -9.39
CA SER A 135 -14.73 -6.03 -9.28
C SER A 135 -13.99 -7.26 -8.78
N ASN A 136 -12.79 -7.52 -9.31
CA ASN A 136 -11.94 -8.64 -8.88
C ASN A 136 -11.49 -8.51 -7.42
N ILE A 137 -11.11 -7.30 -6.99
CA ILE A 137 -10.76 -7.03 -5.59
C ILE A 137 -11.96 -7.31 -4.67
N LEU A 138 -13.15 -6.86 -5.06
CA LEU A 138 -14.38 -7.04 -4.28
C LEU A 138 -14.75 -8.52 -4.14
N ILE A 139 -14.76 -9.25 -5.25
CA ILE A 139 -15.04 -10.70 -5.28
C ILE A 139 -14.02 -11.43 -4.40
N ASN A 140 -12.73 -11.10 -4.53
CA ASN A 140 -11.68 -11.72 -3.74
C ASN A 140 -11.86 -11.45 -2.23
N TYR A 141 -12.17 -10.21 -1.85
CA TYR A 141 -12.41 -9.88 -0.45
C TYR A 141 -13.61 -10.65 0.10
N ALA A 142 -14.75 -10.60 -0.59
CA ALA A 142 -15.98 -11.27 -0.17
C ALA A 142 -15.82 -12.80 0.01
N HIS A 143 -14.99 -13.44 -0.82
CA HIS A 143 -14.75 -14.89 -0.71
C HIS A 143 -13.78 -15.30 0.39
N ASN A 144 -12.86 -14.41 0.82
CA ASN A 144 -11.72 -14.79 1.67
C ASN A 144 -11.68 -14.06 3.01
N SER A 145 -12.61 -13.14 3.30
CA SER A 145 -12.66 -12.38 4.56
C SER A 145 -13.49 -13.04 5.67
N LEU A 146 -13.79 -14.34 5.54
CA LEU A 146 -14.55 -15.15 6.52
C LEU A 146 -13.65 -15.86 7.53
#